data_AF-A0A4P6FW92-F1
#
_entry.id   AF-A0A4P6FW92-F1
#
_cell.length_a   1.000
_cell.length_b   1.000
_cell.length_c   1.000
_cell.angle_alpha   90.00
_cell.angle_beta   90.00
_cell.angle_gamma   90.00
#
_symmetry.space_group_name_H-M   'P 1'
#
loop_
_entity.id
_entity.type
_entity.pdbx_description
1 polymer ?
#
loop_
_entity_poly.entity_id
_entity_poly.type
_entity_poly.pdbx_seq_one_letter_code
_entity_poly.pdbx_strand_id
1 'polypeptide(L)'
;MRPFLMFMLLSLAFPVMAQIYKYTDADGNTAYSNQPPDGVAAQAVDLPPLNSVEPQPPSASPSEALSREQPHSAYEVLELTNLPTTEALRANNGTFTVSVMIKPRLQAPHLLRLLLDDQPYGQSSNVPILQLVNIDRGTHSLSAQVIDGENIVQQSPSVTFTVQRVHKP
;
A
#
# COMPACT_ATOMS: atom_id res chain seq x y z
N MET A 1 -45.74 27.50 0.46
CA MET A 1 -45.28 26.23 1.08
C MET A 1 -44.11 25.55 0.36
N ARG A 2 -43.67 26.00 -0.83
CA ARG A 2 -42.47 25.48 -1.52
C ARG A 2 -41.10 26.05 -1.05
N PRO A 3 -40.95 27.32 -0.62
CA PRO A 3 -39.63 27.84 -0.27
C PRO A 3 -39.13 27.34 1.09
N PHE A 4 -40.06 26.94 1.98
CA PHE A 4 -39.71 26.46 3.33
C PHE A 4 -39.06 25.07 3.30
N LEU A 5 -39.50 24.19 2.39
CA LEU A 5 -38.91 22.87 2.19
C LEU A 5 -37.48 22.97 1.61
N MET A 6 -37.23 24.00 0.79
CA MET A 6 -35.93 24.23 0.15
C MET A 6 -34.87 24.75 1.14
N PHE A 7 -35.27 25.58 2.12
CA PHE A 7 -34.40 26.01 3.22
C PHE A 7 -34.08 24.88 4.20
N MET A 8 -35.02 23.96 4.44
CA MET A 8 -34.82 22.82 5.34
C MET A 8 -33.95 21.72 4.73
N LEU A 9 -33.87 21.63 3.40
CA LEU A 9 -32.98 20.68 2.72
C LEU A 9 -31.53 21.18 2.65
N LEU A 10 -31.31 22.50 2.72
CA LEU A 10 -29.97 23.10 2.61
C LEU A 10 -29.13 22.94 3.90
N SER A 11 -29.75 22.64 5.04
CA SER A 11 -29.05 22.49 6.33
C SER A 11 -28.30 21.17 6.52
N LEU A 12 -28.38 20.22 5.59
CA LEU A 12 -27.71 18.92 5.69
C LEU A 12 -26.35 18.84 4.98
N ALA A 13 -25.90 19.91 4.31
CA ALA A 13 -24.68 19.92 3.51
C ALA A 13 -23.45 20.41 4.30
N PHE A 14 -23.19 19.88 5.49
CA PHE A 14 -21.93 20.16 6.19
C PHE A 14 -20.86 19.12 5.78
N PRO A 15 -19.69 19.55 5.29
CA PRO A 15 -18.58 18.63 5.03
C PRO A 15 -18.02 18.11 6.36
N VAL A 16 -17.99 16.79 6.53
CA VAL A 16 -17.30 16.16 7.67
C VAL A 16 -15.80 16.12 7.35
N MET A 17 -15.01 16.94 8.06
CA MET A 17 -13.54 16.89 7.98
C MET A 17 -13.03 15.85 8.98
N ALA A 18 -12.64 14.68 8.49
CA ALA A 18 -11.98 13.67 9.32
C ALA A 18 -10.48 13.99 9.43
N GLN A 19 -9.99 14.21 10.65
CA GLN A 19 -8.59 14.50 10.95
C GLN A 19 -7.98 13.28 11.64
N ILE A 20 -6.82 12.81 11.17
CA ILE A 20 -6.10 11.64 11.72
C ILE A 20 -4.97 12.15 12.61
N TYR A 21 -4.93 11.74 13.87
CA TYR A 21 -3.90 12.13 14.82
C TYR A 21 -2.90 10.99 15.03
N LYS A 22 -1.61 11.31 14.99
CA LYS A 22 -0.49 10.38 15.26
C LYS A 22 0.11 10.74 16.60
N TYR A 23 0.25 9.77 17.50
CA TYR A 23 1.01 9.96 18.74
C TYR A 23 1.91 8.76 19.02
N THR A 24 2.93 8.98 19.83
CA THR A 24 3.88 7.97 20.26
C THR A 24 3.57 7.63 21.71
N ASP A 25 3.36 6.34 22.02
CA ASP A 25 3.13 5.89 23.38
C ASP A 25 4.43 5.85 24.21
N ALA A 26 4.30 5.61 25.52
CA ALA A 26 5.43 5.59 26.45
C ALA A 26 6.45 4.46 26.18
N ASP A 27 6.09 3.48 25.34
CA ASP A 27 6.93 2.36 24.93
C ASP A 27 7.64 2.61 23.58
N GLY A 28 7.46 3.80 22.98
CA GLY A 28 8.11 4.22 21.74
C GLY A 28 7.40 3.76 20.47
N ASN A 29 6.20 3.20 20.56
CA ASN A 29 5.44 2.74 19.40
C ASN A 29 4.55 3.87 18.87
N THR A 30 4.43 3.91 17.54
CA THR A 30 3.61 4.91 16.84
C THR A 30 2.19 4.37 16.69
N ALA A 31 1.22 5.04 17.32
CA ALA A 31 -0.19 4.74 17.20
C ALA A 31 -0.93 5.87 16.47
N TYR A 32 -1.93 5.50 15.65
CA TYR A 32 -2.81 6.44 14.95
C TYR A 32 -4.20 6.33 15.57
N SER A 33 -4.78 7.45 15.97
CA SER A 33 -6.12 7.51 16.56
C SER A 33 -6.92 8.66 15.96
N ASN A 34 -8.22 8.46 15.86
CA ASN A 34 -9.22 9.42 15.37
C ASN A 34 -9.90 10.18 16.53
N GLN A 35 -9.35 10.11 17.74
CA GLN A 35 -9.85 10.83 18.92
C GLN A 35 -8.68 11.40 19.74
N PRO A 36 -8.74 12.67 20.16
CA PRO A 36 -7.68 13.28 20.96
C PRO A 36 -7.68 12.73 22.38
N PRO A 37 -6.53 12.30 22.93
CA PRO A 37 -6.37 12.14 24.36
C PRO A 37 -6.25 13.53 25.01
N ASP A 38 -7.03 13.79 26.05
CA ASP A 38 -6.95 15.02 26.82
C ASP A 38 -5.58 15.17 27.52
N GLY A 39 -5.04 16.39 27.49
CA GLY A 39 -4.21 16.90 28.60
C GLY A 39 -2.69 16.98 28.44
N VAL A 40 -2.12 16.92 27.23
CA VAL A 40 -0.64 17.07 27.07
C VAL A 40 -0.25 18.34 26.33
N ALA A 41 0.50 19.21 27.01
CA ALA A 41 1.09 20.41 26.44
C ALA A 41 2.19 20.03 25.43
N ALA A 42 1.93 20.26 24.14
CA ALA A 42 2.90 20.03 23.07
C ALA A 42 3.66 21.32 22.74
N GLN A 43 4.99 21.28 22.79
CA GLN A 43 5.86 22.31 22.22
C GLN A 43 6.17 21.95 20.77
N ALA A 44 5.99 22.92 19.87
CA ALA A 44 6.23 22.77 18.45
C ALA A 44 7.74 22.66 18.16
N VAL A 45 8.13 21.60 17.44
CA VAL A 45 9.46 21.46 16.83
C VAL A 45 9.33 21.84 15.36
N ASP A 46 10.07 22.86 14.96
CA ASP A 46 10.10 23.38 13.58
C ASP A 46 10.93 22.45 12.70
N LEU A 47 10.31 21.86 11.68
CA LEU A 47 10.96 21.00 10.69
C LEU A 47 11.43 21.89 9.54
N PRO A 48 12.67 21.73 9.03
CA PRO A 48 13.14 22.53 7.91
C PRO A 48 12.31 22.24 6.64
N PRO A 49 12.18 23.23 5.73
CA PRO A 49 11.27 23.13 4.61
C PRO A 49 11.65 22.00 3.66
N LEU A 50 10.62 21.28 3.23
CA LEU A 50 10.70 20.25 2.20
C LEU A 50 10.99 20.91 0.84
N ASN A 51 12.01 20.45 0.12
CA ASN A 51 12.19 20.81 -1.28
C ASN A 51 11.05 20.18 -2.09
N SER A 52 10.05 20.97 -2.43
CA SER A 52 8.95 20.58 -3.31
C SER A 52 9.25 21.09 -4.73
N VAL A 53 9.25 20.20 -5.71
CA VAL A 53 9.25 20.56 -7.14
C VAL A 53 7.80 20.55 -7.60
N GLU A 54 7.37 21.62 -8.29
CA GLU A 54 6.01 21.76 -8.80
C GLU A 54 5.69 20.70 -9.87
N PRO A 55 4.56 19.97 -9.76
CA PRO A 55 4.12 19.06 -10.81
C PRO A 55 3.69 19.85 -12.06
N GLN A 56 4.41 19.66 -13.16
CA GLN A 56 4.03 20.23 -14.45
C GLN A 56 2.83 19.46 -15.03
N PRO A 57 1.80 20.13 -15.57
CA PRO A 57 0.60 19.46 -16.08
C PRO A 57 0.94 18.60 -17.32
N PRO A 58 0.38 17.38 -17.43
CA PRO A 58 0.65 16.53 -18.58
C PRO A 58 -0.03 17.10 -19.84
N SER A 59 0.77 17.33 -20.87
CA SER A 59 0.27 17.63 -22.21
C SER A 59 -0.32 16.36 -22.81
N ALA A 60 -1.59 16.42 -23.23
CA ALA A 60 -2.22 15.34 -23.96
C ALA A 60 -1.57 15.18 -25.34
N SER A 61 -1.19 13.95 -25.68
CA SER A 61 -0.76 13.55 -27.02
C SER A 61 -1.14 12.07 -27.26
N PRO A 62 -1.38 11.68 -28.53
CA PRO A 62 -2.40 10.71 -28.88
C PRO A 62 -1.99 9.27 -28.61
N SER A 63 -3.03 8.44 -28.43
CA SER A 63 -2.97 6.99 -28.34
C SER A 63 -2.21 6.38 -29.52
N GLU A 64 -0.93 6.11 -29.32
CA GLU A 64 -0.19 5.11 -30.07
C GLU A 64 -0.20 3.81 -29.29
N ALA A 65 -0.70 2.76 -29.94
CA ALA A 65 -0.56 1.39 -29.49
C ALA A 65 0.93 1.07 -29.44
N LEU A 66 1.56 1.32 -28.30
CA LEU A 66 2.91 0.88 -28.01
C LEU A 66 2.85 -0.64 -27.86
N SER A 67 3.17 -1.33 -28.96
CA SER A 67 3.88 -2.60 -28.89
C SER A 67 4.96 -2.43 -27.84
N ARG A 68 4.74 -3.07 -26.70
CA ARG A 68 5.58 -2.99 -25.51
C ARG A 68 6.92 -3.61 -25.86
N GLU A 69 7.84 -2.79 -26.37
CA GLU A 69 9.27 -3.10 -26.37
C GLU A 69 9.59 -3.46 -24.93
N GLN A 70 9.78 -4.76 -24.65
CA GLN A 70 10.04 -5.23 -23.31
C GLN A 70 11.34 -4.55 -22.85
N PRO A 71 11.31 -3.75 -21.76
CA PRO A 71 12.57 -3.33 -21.16
C PRO A 71 13.33 -4.61 -20.83
N HIS A 72 14.62 -4.63 -21.18
CA HIS A 72 15.50 -5.74 -20.87
C HIS A 72 15.38 -6.04 -19.37
N SER A 73 14.74 -7.16 -19.01
CA SER A 73 14.42 -7.49 -17.63
C SER A 73 15.71 -7.79 -16.88
N ALA A 74 15.99 -7.03 -15.82
CA ALA A 74 17.15 -7.26 -14.97
C ALA A 74 17.15 -8.68 -14.35
N TYR A 75 15.97 -9.24 -14.17
CA TYR A 75 15.74 -10.61 -13.71
C TYR A 75 14.91 -11.38 -14.74
N GLU A 76 15.45 -12.49 -15.20
CA GLU A 76 14.80 -13.42 -16.14
C GLU A 76 13.52 -14.03 -15.54
N VAL A 77 13.52 -14.28 -14.23
CA VAL A 77 12.37 -14.77 -13.49
C VAL A 77 12.12 -13.86 -12.31
N LEU A 78 10.88 -13.42 -12.14
CA LEU A 78 10.40 -12.70 -10.96
C LEU A 78 8.91 -13.01 -10.79
N GLU A 79 8.58 -13.99 -9.94
CA GLU A 79 7.22 -14.49 -9.78
C GLU A 79 6.89 -14.76 -8.31
N LEU A 80 5.65 -14.49 -7.92
CA LEU A 80 5.13 -14.90 -6.62
C LEU A 80 4.74 -16.39 -6.67
N THR A 81 5.09 -17.11 -5.61
CA THR A 81 4.80 -18.52 -5.41
C THR A 81 4.26 -18.73 -4.01
N ASN A 82 3.68 -19.91 -3.74
CA ASN A 82 3.06 -20.24 -2.44
C ASN A 82 1.81 -19.40 -2.12
N LEU A 83 1.04 -19.01 -3.16
CA LEU A 83 -0.30 -18.43 -3.04
C LEU A 83 -1.31 -19.32 -3.77
N PRO A 84 -2.42 -19.73 -3.13
CA PRO A 84 -3.49 -20.41 -3.84
C PRO A 84 -4.27 -19.41 -4.70
N THR A 85 -4.41 -19.72 -5.99
CA THR A 85 -5.16 -18.90 -6.97
C THR A 85 -6.52 -19.49 -7.33
N THR A 86 -6.73 -20.79 -7.08
CA THR A 86 -7.97 -21.52 -7.37
C THR A 86 -8.88 -21.66 -6.17
N GLU A 87 -8.34 -21.54 -4.95
CA GLU A 87 -9.08 -21.64 -3.70
C GLU A 87 -8.72 -20.49 -2.76
N ALA A 88 -9.56 -20.28 -1.74
CA ALA A 88 -9.30 -19.24 -0.77
C ALA A 88 -8.21 -19.67 0.23
N LEU A 89 -7.25 -18.78 0.44
CA LEU A 89 -6.22 -18.89 1.47
C LEU A 89 -6.86 -18.72 2.85
N ARG A 90 -6.83 -19.77 3.67
CA ARG A 90 -7.26 -19.68 5.06
C ARG A 90 -6.14 -19.13 5.93
N ALA A 91 -6.24 -17.86 6.30
CA ALA A 91 -5.35 -17.19 7.24
C ALA A 91 -6.20 -16.64 8.39
N ASN A 92 -6.41 -17.44 9.44
CA ASN A 92 -7.34 -17.11 10.52
C ASN A 92 -7.06 -15.73 11.18
N ASN A 93 -5.79 -15.36 11.31
CA ASN A 93 -5.32 -14.07 11.83
C ASN A 93 -4.90 -13.09 10.72
N GLY A 94 -5.09 -13.42 9.45
CA GLY A 94 -4.62 -12.62 8.31
C GLY A 94 -3.10 -12.68 8.09
N THR A 95 -2.39 -13.60 8.75
CA THR A 95 -0.93 -13.73 8.61
C THR A 95 -0.55 -14.97 7.81
N PHE A 96 0.31 -14.80 6.81
CA PHE A 96 0.82 -15.87 5.95
C PHE A 96 2.12 -15.44 5.27
N THR A 97 2.79 -16.38 4.61
CA THR A 97 4.08 -16.15 3.94
C THR A 97 3.97 -16.43 2.45
N VAL A 98 4.58 -15.57 1.65
CA VAL A 98 4.73 -15.72 0.21
C VAL A 98 6.20 -15.88 -0.16
N SER A 99 6.47 -16.66 -1.20
CA SER A 99 7.83 -16.87 -1.71
C SER A 99 7.98 -16.20 -3.07
N VAL A 100 9.11 -15.56 -3.33
CA VAL A 100 9.46 -14.95 -4.61
C VAL A 100 10.44 -15.86 -5.34
N MET A 101 10.02 -16.43 -6.46
CA MET A 101 10.93 -17.09 -7.39
C MET A 101 11.67 -16.00 -8.17
N ILE A 102 12.99 -15.94 -8.04
CA ILE A 102 13.82 -14.94 -8.71
C ILE A 102 15.06 -15.57 -9.35
N LYS A 103 15.35 -15.23 -10.60
CA LYS A 103 16.56 -15.64 -11.34
C LYS A 103 17.11 -14.48 -12.17
N PRO A 104 18.43 -14.19 -12.13
CA PRO A 104 19.42 -14.74 -11.20
C PRO A 104 19.09 -14.42 -9.74
N ARG A 105 19.90 -14.91 -8.78
CA ARG A 105 19.72 -14.55 -7.35
C ARG A 105 19.67 -13.02 -7.23
N LEU A 106 18.81 -12.51 -6.34
CA LEU A 106 18.71 -11.09 -6.00
C LEU A 106 20.12 -10.48 -5.81
N GLN A 107 20.45 -9.51 -6.65
CA GLN A 107 21.75 -8.87 -6.70
C GLN A 107 21.79 -7.72 -5.70
N ALA A 108 22.88 -7.58 -4.95
CA ALA A 108 23.09 -6.37 -4.14
C ALA A 108 23.36 -5.17 -5.06
N PRO A 109 22.85 -3.96 -4.76
CA PRO A 109 22.14 -3.58 -3.53
C PRO A 109 20.60 -3.74 -3.57
N HIS A 110 20.05 -4.47 -4.55
CA HIS A 110 18.60 -4.54 -4.74
C HIS A 110 17.87 -5.22 -3.57
N LEU A 111 16.63 -4.81 -3.35
CA LEU A 111 15.72 -5.35 -2.34
C LEU A 111 14.40 -5.78 -2.98
N LEU A 112 13.68 -6.67 -2.32
CA LEU A 112 12.31 -7.07 -2.63
C LEU A 112 11.32 -6.28 -1.78
N ARG A 113 10.27 -5.78 -2.40
CA ARG A 113 9.13 -5.13 -1.75
C ARG A 113 7.84 -5.73 -2.27
N LEU A 114 6.85 -5.97 -1.40
CA LEU A 114 5.53 -6.41 -1.86
C LEU A 114 4.68 -5.19 -2.21
N LEU A 115 3.81 -5.34 -3.19
CA LEU A 115 2.63 -4.51 -3.37
C LEU A 115 1.40 -5.33 -3.02
N LEU A 116 0.58 -4.83 -2.10
CA LEU A 116 -0.76 -5.35 -1.81
C LEU A 116 -1.77 -4.34 -2.34
N ASP A 117 -2.65 -4.78 -3.23
CA ASP A 117 -3.66 -3.92 -3.87
C ASP A 117 -3.03 -2.65 -4.49
N ASP A 118 -1.92 -2.87 -5.21
CA ASP A 118 -1.09 -1.85 -5.88
C ASP A 118 -0.43 -0.82 -4.94
N GLN A 119 -0.46 -1.04 -3.62
CA GLN A 119 0.21 -0.21 -2.62
C GLN A 119 1.42 -0.92 -2.00
N PRO A 120 2.55 -0.22 -1.77
CA PRO A 120 3.68 -0.77 -1.05
C PRO A 120 3.28 -1.37 0.30
N TYR A 121 3.63 -2.62 0.52
CA TYR A 121 3.29 -3.37 1.72
C TYR A 121 4.54 -3.88 2.44
N GLY A 122 4.58 -3.62 3.74
CA GLY A 122 5.63 -4.13 4.63
C GLY A 122 6.99 -3.48 4.40
N GLN A 123 8.02 -4.11 4.99
CA GLN A 123 9.41 -3.68 4.85
C GLN A 123 10.06 -4.36 3.64
N SER A 124 10.95 -3.66 2.97
CA SER A 124 11.77 -4.25 1.91
C SER A 124 12.77 -5.26 2.49
N SER A 125 13.06 -6.32 1.74
CA SER A 125 13.84 -7.46 2.20
C SER A 125 14.83 -7.95 1.15
N ASN A 126 16.00 -8.41 1.56
CA ASN A 126 16.96 -9.07 0.67
C ASN A 126 16.78 -10.60 0.59
N VAL A 127 15.76 -11.14 1.26
CA VAL A 127 15.41 -12.57 1.21
C VAL A 127 14.11 -12.81 0.42
N PRO A 128 14.02 -13.90 -0.36
CA PRO A 128 12.88 -14.18 -1.23
C PRO A 128 11.66 -14.76 -0.51
N ILE A 129 11.57 -14.63 0.81
CA ILE A 129 10.45 -15.12 1.62
C ILE A 129 9.94 -13.92 2.42
N LEU A 130 8.70 -13.51 2.16
CA LEU A 130 8.11 -12.31 2.72
C LEU A 130 6.81 -12.65 3.45
N GLN A 131 6.59 -12.01 4.61
CA GLN A 131 5.43 -12.24 5.44
C GLN A 131 4.41 -11.12 5.25
N LEU A 132 3.15 -11.51 5.12
CA LEU A 132 2.00 -10.63 5.24
C LEU A 132 1.35 -10.84 6.60
N VAL A 133 0.94 -9.75 7.23
CA VAL A 133 0.42 -9.70 8.59
C VAL A 133 -0.90 -8.93 8.61
N ASN A 134 -1.90 -9.52 9.26
CA ASN A 134 -3.22 -8.93 9.46
C ASN A 134 -3.90 -8.47 8.15
N ILE A 135 -3.74 -9.25 7.07
CA ILE A 135 -4.47 -9.01 5.83
C ILE A 135 -5.96 -9.26 6.08
N ASP A 136 -6.78 -8.35 5.59
CA ASP A 136 -8.22 -8.46 5.71
C ASP A 136 -8.79 -9.65 4.95
N ARG A 137 -10.02 -10.03 5.30
CA ARG A 137 -10.76 -11.03 4.53
C ARG A 137 -11.21 -10.42 3.20
N GLY A 138 -11.20 -11.20 2.14
CA GLY A 138 -11.64 -10.75 0.82
C GLY A 138 -10.63 -11.07 -0.27
N THR A 139 -10.86 -10.50 -1.45
CA THR A 139 -9.99 -10.68 -2.61
C THR A 139 -8.97 -9.57 -2.64
N HIS A 140 -7.71 -9.94 -2.83
CA HIS A 140 -6.57 -9.03 -2.90
C HIS A 140 -5.71 -9.35 -4.13
N SER A 141 -4.92 -8.37 -4.53
CA SER A 141 -3.88 -8.49 -5.56
C SER A 141 -2.51 -8.38 -4.89
N LEU A 142 -1.57 -9.27 -5.23
CA LEU A 142 -0.20 -9.20 -4.77
C LEU A 142 0.78 -9.17 -5.94
N SER A 143 1.81 -8.32 -5.86
CA SER A 143 2.99 -8.42 -6.73
C SER A 143 4.27 -8.20 -5.91
N ALA A 144 5.40 -8.67 -6.43
CA ALA A 144 6.73 -8.38 -5.89
C ALA A 144 7.44 -7.36 -6.80
N GLN A 145 8.04 -6.35 -6.19
CA GLN A 145 8.96 -5.42 -6.84
C GLN A 145 10.38 -5.72 -6.42
N VAL A 146 11.30 -5.64 -7.38
CA VAL A 146 12.72 -5.44 -7.10
C VAL A 146 13.00 -3.94 -7.17
N ILE A 147 13.61 -3.40 -6.11
CA ILE A 147 13.92 -1.97 -5.99
C ILE A 147 15.41 -1.75 -5.74
N ASP A 148 15.93 -0.61 -6.20
CA ASP A 148 17.24 -0.08 -5.85
C ASP A 148 17.06 1.33 -5.27
N GLY A 149 17.06 1.42 -3.94
CA GLY A 149 16.54 2.59 -3.22
C GLY A 149 15.05 2.78 -3.51
N GLU A 150 14.68 3.94 -4.04
CA GLU A 150 13.30 4.26 -4.46
C GLU A 150 13.01 3.86 -5.92
N ASN A 151 14.02 3.48 -6.69
CA ASN A 151 13.83 3.13 -8.10
C ASN A 151 13.28 1.71 -8.22
N ILE A 152 12.25 1.55 -9.04
CA ILE A 152 11.68 0.24 -9.37
C ILE A 152 12.51 -0.35 -10.50
N VAL A 153 13.23 -1.45 -10.22
CA VAL A 153 14.04 -2.18 -11.20
C VAL A 153 13.14 -3.08 -12.05
N GLN A 154 12.25 -3.82 -11.40
CA GLN A 154 11.32 -4.74 -12.06
C GLN A 154 10.14 -5.06 -11.13
N GLN A 155 8.99 -5.41 -11.71
CA GLN A 155 7.82 -5.88 -10.98
C GLN A 155 7.35 -7.22 -11.56
N SER A 156 6.94 -8.14 -10.68
CA SER A 156 6.32 -9.40 -11.07
C SER A 156 4.94 -9.17 -11.69
N PRO A 157 4.37 -10.14 -12.40
CA PRO A 157 2.94 -10.20 -12.62
C PRO A 157 2.18 -10.13 -11.28
N SER A 158 1.00 -9.50 -11.30
CA SER A 158 0.11 -9.48 -10.14
C SER A 158 -0.66 -10.80 -10.04
N VAL A 159 -0.74 -11.33 -8.83
CA VAL A 159 -1.47 -12.55 -8.49
C VAL A 159 -2.68 -12.18 -7.63
N THR A 160 -3.88 -12.49 -8.13
CA THR A 160 -5.11 -12.34 -7.36
C THR A 160 -5.32 -13.57 -6.47
N PHE A 161 -5.64 -13.35 -5.20
CA PHE A 161 -5.91 -14.40 -4.23
C PHE A 161 -7.04 -13.94 -3.29
N THR A 162 -7.69 -14.89 -2.61
CA THR A 162 -8.77 -14.58 -1.66
C THR A 162 -8.41 -15.07 -0.27
N VAL A 163 -8.52 -14.20 0.74
CA VAL A 163 -8.24 -14.48 2.15
C VAL A 163 -9.54 -14.79 2.89
N GLN A 164 -9.53 -15.90 3.63
CA GLN A 164 -10.55 -16.25 4.61
C GLN A 164 -10.00 -16.12 6.04
N ARG A 165 -10.69 -15.34 6.86
CA ARG A 165 -10.45 -15.21 8.30
C ARG A 165 -11.62 -15.84 9.06
N VAL A 166 -11.35 -16.35 10.25
CA VAL A 166 -12.41 -16.67 11.22
C VAL A 166 -12.75 -15.41 12.00
N HIS A 167 -14.03 -15.07 12.04
CA HIS A 167 -14.52 -14.07 12.99
C HIS A 167 -14.69 -14.78 14.33
N LYS A 168 -13.94 -14.36 15.36
CA LYS A 168 -14.32 -14.67 16.74
C LYS A 168 -15.23 -13.53 17.20
N PRO A 169 -16.46 -13.82 17.68
CA PRO A 169 -17.39 -12.82 18.19
C PRO A 169 -16.85 -12.13 19.45
#